data_AF-A0A928UNV6-F1
#
_entry.id   AF-A0A928UNV6-F1
#
_cell.length_a   1.000
_cell.length_b   1.000
_cell.length_c   1.000
_cell.angle_alpha   90.00
_cell.angle_beta   90.00
_cell.angle_gamma   90.00
#
_symmetry.space_group_name_H-M   'P 1'
#
loop_
_entity.id
_entity.type
_entity.pdbx_description
1 polymer ?
#
loop_
_entity_poly.entity_id
_entity_poly.type
_entity_poly.pdbx_seq_one_letter_code
_entity_poly.pdbx_strand_id
1 'polypeptide(L)' 'MKQKIAIYGATGTIGDNALALIDAHPERFEITLLTAHTNIKKLAALTQKYMPPYIVVG' A
#
# COMPACT_ATOMS: atom_id res chain seq x y z
N MET A 1 12.43 11.48 -9.94
CA MET A 1 11.80 10.14 -10.07
C MET A 1 11.32 9.70 -8.71
N LYS A 2 10.14 9.09 -8.61
CA LYS A 2 9.63 8.51 -7.36
C LYS A 2 10.26 7.14 -7.11
N GLN A 3 10.52 6.82 -5.86
CA GLN A 3 10.92 5.49 -5.43
C GLN A 3 9.70 4.57 -5.40
N LYS A 4 9.80 3.45 -6.12
CA LYS A 4 8.74 2.46 -6.22
C LYS A 4 8.78 1.51 -5.03
N ILE A 5 7.65 1.33 -4.35
CA ILE A 5 7.54 0.54 -3.12
C ILE A 5 6.47 -0.54 -3.29
N ALA A 6 6.82 -1.77 -2.90
CA ALA A 6 5.90 -2.89 -2.75
C ALA A 6 5.65 -3.15 -1.26
N ILE A 7 4.38 -3.18 -0.83
CA ILE A 7 4.01 -3.36 0.58
C ILE A 7 3.39 -4.74 0.77
N TYR A 8 4.11 -5.59 1.49
CA TYR A 8 3.66 -6.92 1.89
C TYR A 8 2.98 -6.82 3.26
N GLY A 9 1.69 -7.14 3.32
CA GLY A 9 0.90 -6.98 4.55
C GLY A 9 0.46 -5.53 4.79
N ALA A 10 -0.05 -4.87 3.74
CA ALA A 10 -0.50 -3.47 3.76
C ALA A 10 -1.60 -3.17 4.79
N THR A 11 -2.31 -4.20 5.28
CA THR A 11 -3.38 -4.06 6.25
C THR A 11 -2.94 -4.22 7.71
N GLY A 12 -1.69 -4.61 7.96
CA GLY A 12 -1.11 -4.76 9.29
C GLY A 12 -0.42 -3.49 9.77
N THR A 13 0.08 -3.50 11.01
CA THR A 13 0.67 -2.32 11.68
C THR A 13 1.87 -1.74 10.93
N ILE A 14 2.75 -2.58 10.38
CA ILE A 14 3.90 -2.12 9.58
C ILE A 14 3.40 -1.48 8.27
N GLY A 15 2.42 -2.10 7.62
CA GLY A 15 1.77 -1.57 6.42
C GLY A 15 1.18 -0.19 6.68
N ASP A 16 0.41 -0.02 7.76
CA ASP A 16 -0.20 1.27 8.13
C ASP A 16 0.84 2.36 8.36
N ASN A 17 1.91 2.06 9.09
CA ASN A 17 2.98 3.02 9.36
C ASN A 17 3.73 3.39 8.07
N ALA A 18 3.99 2.42 7.20
CA ALA A 18 4.62 2.68 5.89
C ALA A 18 3.72 3.56 5.00
N LEU A 19 2.42 3.28 4.97
CA LEU A 19 1.43 4.04 4.21
C LEU A 19 1.31 5.48 4.74
N ALA A 20 1.33 5.68 6.06
CA ALA A 20 1.34 7.01 6.66
C ALA A 20 2.58 7.83 6.26
N LEU A 21 3.75 7.20 6.18
CA LEU A 21 4.97 7.86 5.70
C LEU A 21 4.88 8.21 4.20
N ILE A 22 4.28 7.33 3.40
CA ILE A 22 4.06 7.57 1.97
C ILE A 22 3.07 8.73 1.77
N ASP A 23 2.01 8.80 2.58
CA ASP A 23 1.06 9.91 2.56
C ASP A 23 1.71 11.24 2.96
N ALA A 24 2.69 11.21 3.87
CA ALA A 24 3.45 12.40 4.27
C ALA A 24 4.45 12.86 3.19
N HIS A 25 4.84 11.99 2.26
CA HIS A 25 5.84 12.26 1.23
C HIS A 25 5.43 11.72 -0.17
N PRO A 26 4.26 12.12 -0.71
CA PRO A 26 3.72 11.58 -1.95
C PRO A 26 4.56 11.95 -3.18
N GLU A 27 5.43 12.96 -3.09
CA GLU A 27 6.39 13.35 -4.12
C GLU A 27 7.59 12.41 -4.21
N ARG A 28 7.87 11.63 -3.16
CA ARG A 28 9.02 10.72 -3.07
C ARG A 28 8.68 9.29 -3.42
N PHE A 29 7.45 8.84 -3.14
CA PHE A 29 7.09 7.44 -3.20
C PHE A 29 5.93 7.15 -4.15
N GLU A 30 5.98 5.98 -4.78
CA GLU A 30 4.94 5.43 -5.64
C GLU A 30 4.69 3.98 -5.23
N ILE A 31 3.45 3.63 -4.91
CA ILE A 31 3.09 2.26 -4.52
C ILE A 31 2.85 1.43 -5.76
N THR A 32 3.58 0.33 -5.91
CA THR A 32 3.44 -0.58 -7.06
C THR A 32 2.68 -1.85 -6.73
N LEU A 33 2.70 -2.30 -5.47
CA LEU A 33 2.05 -3.53 -5.02
C LEU A 33 1.51 -3.35 -3.61
N LEU A 34 0.27 -3.78 -3.40
CA LEU A 34 -0.31 -3.98 -2.06
C LEU A 34 -0.70 -5.45 -1.88
N THR A 35 -0.32 -6.04 -0.75
CA THR A 35 -0.78 -7.38 -0.37
C THR A 35 -1.50 -7.40 0.98
N ALA A 36 -2.44 -8.34 1.16
CA ALA A 36 -3.05 -8.61 2.47
C ALA A 36 -3.49 -10.07 2.58
N HIS A 37 -3.52 -10.59 3.81
CA HIS A 37 -3.96 -11.96 4.11
C HIS A 37 -5.49 -12.04 4.32
N THR A 38 -6.01 -11.38 5.37
CA THR A 38 -7.43 -11.54 5.77
C THR A 38 -8.28 -10.27 5.63
N ASN A 39 -7.69 -9.08 5.74
CA ASN A 39 -8.46 -7.83 5.80
C ASN A 39 -8.74 -7.22 4.41
N ILE A 40 -9.58 -7.91 3.64
CA ILE A 40 -9.89 -7.53 2.25
C ILE A 40 -10.57 -6.17 2.15
N LYS A 41 -11.45 -5.83 3.11
CA LYS A 41 -12.13 -4.53 3.12
C LYS A 41 -11.14 -3.37 3.21
N LYS A 42 -10.16 -3.47 4.11
CA LYS A 42 -9.11 -2.47 4.23
C LYS A 42 -8.23 -2.44 2.99
N LEU A 43 -7.84 -3.60 2.45
CA LEU A 43 -7.06 -3.66 1.21
C LEU A 43 -7.80 -2.99 0.03
N ALA A 44 -9.11 -3.18 -0.09
CA ALA A 44 -9.91 -2.55 -1.14
C ALA A 44 -9.91 -1.01 -1.01
N ALA A 45 -10.06 -0.48 0.21
CA ALA A 45 -9.97 0.96 0.46
C ALA A 45 -8.59 1.52 0.11
N LEU A 46 -7.52 0.80 0.47
CA LEU A 46 -6.15 1.17 0.12
C LEU A 46 -5.91 1.13 -1.39
N THR A 47 -6.45 0.13 -2.08
CA THR A 47 -6.34 0.00 -3.54
C THR A 47 -7.03 1.16 -4.24
N GLN A 48 -8.21 1.58 -3.78
CA GLN A 48 -8.89 2.77 -4.32
C GLN A 48 -8.13 4.06 -4.04
N LYS A 49 -7.44 4.16 -2.90
CA LYS A 49 -6.66 5.36 -2.55
C LYS A 49 -5.39 5.49 -3.39
N TYR A 50 -4.64 4.40 -3.55
CA TYR A 50 -3.30 4.44 -4.16
C TYR A 50 -3.25 3.97 -5.60
N MET A 51 -4.29 3.30 -6.09
CA MET A 51 -4.41 2.75 -7.44
C MET A 51 -3.14 2.01 -7.90
N PRO A 52 -2.63 1.05 -7.10
CA PRO A 52 -1.43 0.31 -7.49
C PRO A 52 -1.73 -0.59 -8.70
N PRO A 53 -0.74 -0.84 -9.58
CA PRO A 53 -0.90 -1.74 -10.72
C PRO A 53 -1.07 -3.21 -10.32
N TYR A 54 -0.64 -3.60 -9.12
CA TYR A 54 -0.74 -4.98 -8.64
C TYR A 54 -1.37 -5.04 -7.24
N ILE A 55 -2.28 -6.00 -7.06
CA ILE A 55 -2.90 -6.34 -5.78
C ILE A 55 -2.85 -7.86 -5.63
N VAL A 56 -2.40 -8.34 -4.47
CA VAL A 56 -2.34 -9.77 -4.16
C VAL A 56 -3.06 -10.04 -2.84
N VAL A 57 -3.91 -11.07 -2.84
CA VAL A 57 -4.56 -11.59 -1.64
C VAL A 57 -4.08 -13.02 -1.45
N GLY A 58 -3.59 -13.36 -0.26
CA GLY A 58 -3.04 -14.68 0.03
C GLY A 58 -2.56 -14.82 1.45
#